data_AF-A0AAE7CV91-F1
#
_entry.id   AF-A0AAE7CV91-F1
#
_cell.length_a   1.000
_cell.length_b   1.000
_cell.length_c   1.000
_cell.angle_alpha   90.00
_cell.angle_beta   90.00
_cell.angle_gamma   90.00
#
_symmetry.space_group_name_H-M   'P 1'
#
loop_
_entity.id
_entity.type
_entity.pdbx_description
1 polymer ?
#
loop_
_entity_poly.entity_id
_entity_poly.type
_entity_poly.pdbx_seq_one_letter_code
_entity_poly.pdbx_strand_id
1 'polypeptide(L)'
;MILMNKQNDIVTNKDINKAAFRYMFMACNTFNYETQQGPAVVFGLNKLLRKIYSNDDEYVAALNNHFKYFNTTTWMANVLLGASVAMEERDGVAAQEAVQSFKTGMMGPLAGIGDTLVWVLYPTIIGSIAAYMGLEGNPTGAIIWLLLNIIFLLFRVKLFKIGYQSGIKLVTALGDRLSVFTEAASIMGLTVIGALVASVIKINVAPVFKTGEVSLSLQTEVLDKIMPSLLPALLTLVVYKLIASKKMSVIQIIFGIIVLSIILSYFGILKA
;
A
#
# COMPACT_ATOMS: atom_id res chain seq x y z
N MET A 1 -44.09 6.60 -4.95
CA MET A 1 -43.76 5.26 -4.40
C MET A 1 -43.12 4.46 -5.53
N ILE A 2 -41.80 4.59 -5.70
CA ILE A 2 -41.06 3.85 -6.73
C ILE A 2 -40.83 2.45 -6.14
N LEU A 3 -41.49 1.46 -6.73
CA LEU A 3 -41.33 0.05 -6.38
C LEU A 3 -39.85 -0.31 -6.61
N MET A 4 -39.11 -0.53 -5.52
CA MET A 4 -37.83 -1.24 -5.55
C MET A 4 -38.14 -2.67 -6.01
N ASN A 5 -38.05 -2.90 -7.32
CA ASN A 5 -38.12 -4.24 -7.87
C ASN A 5 -36.91 -4.99 -7.32
N LYS A 6 -37.16 -5.99 -6.48
CA LYS A 6 -36.14 -6.83 -5.88
C LYS A 6 -35.59 -7.71 -7.00
N GLN A 7 -34.63 -7.19 -7.75
CA GLN A 7 -33.88 -7.95 -8.74
C GLN A 7 -33.21 -9.10 -7.97
N ASN A 8 -33.52 -10.34 -8.32
CA ASN A 8 -32.85 -11.49 -7.73
C ASN A 8 -31.36 -11.35 -8.04
N ASP A 9 -30.53 -11.16 -7.02
CA ASP A 9 -29.07 -11.07 -7.18
C ASP A 9 -28.59 -12.31 -7.96
N ILE A 10 -28.15 -12.08 -9.19
CA ILE A 10 -27.61 -13.10 -10.12
C ILE A 10 -26.27 -13.58 -9.58
N VAL A 11 -25.53 -12.68 -8.94
CA VAL A 11 -24.22 -12.92 -8.34
C VAL A 11 -24.37 -13.43 -6.91
N THR A 12 -23.87 -14.64 -6.64
CA THR A 12 -23.91 -15.20 -5.30
C THR A 12 -22.68 -14.82 -4.47
N ASN A 13 -22.79 -14.91 -3.14
CA ASN A 13 -21.64 -14.77 -2.24
C ASN A 13 -20.46 -15.72 -2.61
N LYS A 14 -20.77 -16.91 -3.15
CA LYS A 14 -19.75 -17.87 -3.58
C LYS A 14 -19.00 -17.37 -4.82
N ASP A 15 -19.70 -16.69 -5.73
CA ASP A 15 -19.09 -16.10 -6.93
C ASP A 15 -18.18 -14.93 -6.56
N ILE A 16 -18.63 -14.07 -5.63
CA ILE A 16 -17.84 -12.96 -5.09
C ILE A 16 -16.53 -13.46 -4.48
N ASN A 17 -16.61 -14.44 -3.58
CA ASN A 17 -15.42 -14.99 -2.92
C ASN A 17 -14.45 -15.63 -3.93
N LYS A 18 -14.99 -16.31 -4.94
CA LYS A 18 -14.21 -16.94 -6.01
C LYS A 18 -13.54 -15.90 -6.90
N ALA A 19 -14.24 -14.82 -7.26
CA ALA A 19 -13.70 -13.74 -8.05
C ALA A 19 -12.57 -13.01 -7.30
N ALA A 20 -12.81 -12.65 -6.04
CA ALA A 20 -11.81 -12.03 -5.17
C ALA A 20 -10.54 -12.89 -5.05
N PHE A 21 -10.69 -14.18 -4.73
CA PHE A 21 -9.55 -15.09 -4.60
C PHE A 21 -8.77 -15.26 -5.90
N ARG A 22 -9.46 -15.42 -7.04
CA ARG A 22 -8.83 -15.54 -8.36
C ARG A 22 -8.06 -14.27 -8.75
N TYR A 23 -8.65 -13.09 -8.51
CA TYR A 23 -7.97 -11.82 -8.75
C TYR A 23 -6.75 -11.68 -7.84
N MET A 24 -6.90 -11.90 -6.54
CA MET A 24 -5.81 -11.79 -5.57
C MET A 24 -4.62 -12.69 -5.90
N PHE A 25 -4.89 -13.92 -6.34
CA PHE A 25 -3.85 -14.84 -6.79
C PHE A 25 -3.12 -14.34 -8.04
N MET A 26 -3.79 -13.60 -8.93
CA MET A 26 -3.24 -13.20 -10.23
C MET A 26 -2.77 -11.73 -10.29
N ALA A 27 -3.10 -10.91 -9.29
CA ALA A 27 -3.03 -9.45 -9.32
C ALA A 27 -1.69 -8.88 -9.84
N CYS A 28 -0.56 -9.46 -9.43
CA CYS A 28 0.77 -9.07 -9.91
C CYS A 28 1.43 -10.10 -10.84
N ASN A 29 0.86 -11.30 -10.99
CA ASN A 29 1.44 -12.38 -11.80
C ASN A 29 1.31 -12.15 -13.31
N THR A 30 0.34 -11.32 -13.72
CA THR A 30 0.08 -10.98 -15.13
C THR A 30 0.32 -9.49 -15.41
N PHE A 31 1.07 -8.82 -14.54
CA PHE A 31 1.37 -7.40 -14.68
C PHE A 31 2.15 -7.13 -15.96
N ASN A 32 1.73 -6.12 -16.72
CA ASN A 32 2.43 -5.65 -17.92
C ASN A 32 2.37 -4.12 -18.01
N TYR A 33 3.24 -3.50 -18.79
CA TYR A 33 3.32 -2.03 -18.83
C TYR A 33 2.15 -1.34 -19.55
N GLU A 34 1.43 -2.05 -20.42
CA GLU A 34 0.35 -1.49 -21.22
C GLU A 34 -0.95 -1.36 -20.42
N THR A 35 -1.36 -2.44 -19.75
CA THR A 35 -2.65 -2.55 -19.03
C THR A 35 -2.50 -2.78 -17.54
N GLN A 36 -1.27 -2.95 -17.06
CA GLN A 36 -0.93 -3.20 -15.66
C GLN A 36 -1.66 -4.40 -15.09
N GLN A 37 -2.62 -4.22 -14.19
CA GLN A 37 -3.34 -5.33 -13.57
C GLN A 37 -4.58 -5.77 -14.38
N GLY A 38 -4.87 -5.14 -15.53
CA GLY A 38 -6.01 -5.47 -16.40
C GLY A 38 -6.20 -6.97 -16.69
N PRO A 39 -5.15 -7.74 -17.06
CA PRO A 39 -5.28 -9.18 -17.29
C PRO A 39 -5.68 -9.95 -16.03
N ALA A 40 -5.17 -9.57 -14.86
CA ALA A 40 -5.54 -10.17 -13.59
C ALA A 40 -7.00 -9.88 -13.23
N VAL A 41 -7.49 -8.67 -13.52
CA VAL A 41 -8.89 -8.29 -13.35
C VAL A 41 -9.79 -9.19 -14.19
N VAL A 42 -9.48 -9.35 -15.49
CA VAL A 42 -10.23 -10.23 -16.39
C VAL A 42 -10.16 -11.69 -15.94
N PHE A 43 -9.00 -12.18 -15.51
CA PHE A 43 -8.85 -13.53 -14.96
C PHE A 43 -9.70 -13.76 -13.69
N GLY A 44 -9.79 -12.73 -12.84
CA GLY A 44 -10.59 -12.74 -11.62
C GLY A 44 -12.09 -12.76 -11.92
N LEU A 45 -12.53 -11.86 -12.80
CA LEU A 45 -13.95 -11.56 -13.01
C LEU A 45 -14.63 -12.40 -14.10
N ASN A 46 -13.90 -13.01 -15.05
CA ASN A 46 -14.52 -13.64 -16.23
C ASN A 46 -15.67 -14.61 -15.93
N LYS A 47 -15.57 -15.43 -14.87
CA LYS A 47 -16.61 -16.41 -14.51
C LYS A 47 -17.84 -15.73 -13.92
N LEU A 48 -17.63 -14.63 -13.20
CA LEU A 48 -18.67 -13.83 -12.60
C LEU A 48 -19.39 -13.02 -13.70
N LEU A 49 -18.62 -12.35 -14.56
CA LEU A 49 -19.15 -11.60 -15.70
C LEU A 49 -19.96 -12.48 -16.65
N ARG A 50 -19.58 -13.76 -16.84
CA ARG A 50 -20.37 -14.70 -17.65
C ARG A 50 -21.77 -14.98 -17.09
N LYS A 51 -21.97 -14.82 -15.78
CA LYS A 51 -23.30 -14.93 -15.16
C LYS A 51 -24.15 -13.68 -15.37
N ILE A 52 -23.51 -12.51 -15.36
CA ILE A 52 -24.18 -11.23 -15.61
C ILE A 52 -24.57 -11.12 -17.09
N TYR A 53 -23.65 -11.46 -18.00
CA TYR A 53 -23.85 -11.35 -19.44
C TYR A 53 -24.06 -12.73 -20.08
N SER A 54 -25.31 -13.04 -20.38
CA SER A 54 -25.67 -14.29 -21.08
C SER A 54 -25.41 -14.20 -22.58
N ASN A 55 -25.47 -13.00 -23.17
CA ASN A 55 -25.11 -12.74 -24.55
C ASN A 55 -23.58 -12.66 -24.72
N ASP A 56 -23.05 -13.29 -25.77
CA ASP A 56 -21.61 -13.37 -26.00
C ASP A 56 -20.97 -12.03 -26.39
N ASP A 57 -21.65 -11.20 -27.17
CA ASP A 57 -21.16 -9.88 -27.57
C ASP A 57 -21.07 -8.94 -26.35
N GLU A 58 -22.09 -8.96 -25.50
CA GLU A 58 -22.11 -8.19 -24.25
C GLU A 58 -21.04 -8.68 -23.27
N TYR A 59 -20.85 -9.99 -23.18
CA TYR A 59 -19.80 -10.59 -22.36
C TYR A 59 -18.40 -10.16 -22.82
N VAL A 60 -18.12 -10.26 -24.13
CA VAL A 60 -16.85 -9.82 -24.71
C VAL A 60 -16.63 -8.32 -24.50
N ALA A 61 -17.67 -7.50 -24.65
CA ALA A 61 -17.59 -6.08 -24.39
C ALA A 61 -17.23 -5.78 -22.91
N ALA A 62 -17.86 -6.48 -21.95
CA ALA A 62 -17.53 -6.35 -20.53
C ALA A 62 -16.09 -6.81 -20.21
N LEU A 63 -15.62 -7.92 -20.79
CA LEU A 63 -14.24 -8.37 -20.64
C LEU A 63 -13.24 -7.32 -21.15
N ASN A 64 -13.47 -6.79 -22.36
CA ASN A 64 -12.63 -5.75 -22.95
C ASN A 64 -12.65 -4.47 -22.12
N ASN A 65 -13.81 -4.12 -21.55
CA ASN A 65 -13.91 -2.99 -20.63
C ASN A 65 -13.03 -3.23 -19.38
N HIS A 66 -13.07 -4.43 -18.80
CA HIS A 66 -12.25 -4.78 -17.64
C HIS A 66 -10.76 -4.98 -17.93
N PHE A 67 -10.38 -5.21 -19.20
CA PHE A 67 -8.99 -5.34 -19.64
C PHE A 67 -8.25 -4.00 -19.78
N LYS A 68 -8.98 -2.87 -19.86
CA LYS A 68 -8.41 -1.52 -19.89
C LYS A 68 -7.47 -1.29 -18.70
N TYR A 69 -6.59 -0.30 -18.85
CA TYR A 69 -5.62 0.10 -17.82
C TYR A 69 -6.26 0.16 -16.43
N PHE A 70 -5.70 -0.60 -15.51
CA PHE A 70 -6.12 -0.62 -14.12
C PHE A 70 -4.91 -0.84 -13.24
N ASN A 71 -4.64 0.10 -12.34
CA ASN A 71 -3.60 -0.05 -11.35
C ASN A 71 -3.92 0.65 -10.05
N THR A 72 -3.96 -0.13 -8.99
CA THR A 72 -4.05 0.34 -7.62
C THR A 72 -3.44 -0.73 -6.71
N THR A 73 -3.18 -0.41 -5.45
CA THR A 73 -2.68 -1.41 -4.51
C THR A 73 -3.62 -2.61 -4.48
N THR A 74 -3.06 -3.82 -4.62
CA THR A 74 -3.82 -5.07 -4.83
C THR A 74 -4.89 -5.36 -3.78
N TRP A 75 -4.75 -4.78 -2.57
CA TRP A 75 -5.76 -4.88 -1.52
C TRP A 75 -6.96 -3.98 -1.83
N MET A 76 -6.71 -2.72 -2.18
CA MET A 76 -7.74 -1.73 -2.48
C MET A 76 -8.46 -2.05 -3.78
N ALA A 77 -7.79 -2.71 -4.72
CA ALA A 77 -8.41 -3.21 -5.94
C ALA A 77 -9.64 -4.08 -5.68
N ASN A 78 -9.64 -4.91 -4.63
CA ASN A 78 -10.80 -5.75 -4.30
C ASN A 78 -12.06 -4.91 -4.08
N VAL A 79 -11.95 -3.77 -3.40
CA VAL A 79 -13.08 -2.85 -3.17
C VAL A 79 -13.61 -2.30 -4.51
N LEU A 80 -12.72 -1.89 -5.41
CA LEU A 80 -13.07 -1.33 -6.72
C LEU A 80 -13.73 -2.37 -7.62
N LEU A 81 -13.18 -3.57 -7.67
CA LEU A 81 -13.71 -4.65 -8.48
C LEU A 81 -15.06 -5.13 -7.94
N GLY A 82 -15.24 -5.20 -6.62
CA GLY A 82 -16.53 -5.49 -6.02
C GLY A 82 -17.61 -4.47 -6.40
N ALA A 83 -17.30 -3.18 -6.26
CA ALA A 83 -18.24 -2.11 -6.63
C ALA A 83 -18.54 -2.11 -8.14
N SER A 84 -17.54 -2.36 -8.98
CA SER A 84 -17.70 -2.47 -10.44
C SER A 84 -18.66 -3.59 -10.81
N VAL A 85 -18.52 -4.77 -10.19
CA VAL A 85 -19.43 -5.90 -10.39
C VAL A 85 -20.87 -5.55 -10.00
N ALA A 86 -21.07 -4.85 -8.88
CA ALA A 86 -22.40 -4.42 -8.46
C ALA A 86 -23.05 -3.41 -9.43
N MET A 87 -22.23 -2.55 -10.05
CA MET A 87 -22.69 -1.63 -11.10
C MET A 87 -23.12 -2.38 -12.37
N GLU A 88 -22.31 -3.34 -12.83
CA GLU A 88 -22.60 -4.15 -14.01
C GLU A 88 -23.80 -5.09 -13.80
N GLU A 89 -24.00 -5.63 -12.60
CA GLU A 89 -25.18 -6.44 -12.30
C GLU A 89 -26.49 -5.63 -12.33
N ARG A 90 -26.44 -4.36 -11.91
CA ARG A 90 -27.62 -3.49 -11.89
C ARG A 90 -27.97 -2.95 -13.28
N ASP A 91 -26.97 -2.42 -13.98
CA ASP A 91 -27.19 -1.63 -15.21
C ASP A 91 -26.70 -2.35 -16.48
N GLY A 92 -26.13 -3.56 -16.37
CA GLY A 92 -25.69 -4.36 -17.50
C GLY A 92 -24.65 -3.63 -18.37
N VAL A 93 -24.82 -3.68 -19.68
CA VAL A 93 -23.89 -3.05 -20.64
C VAL A 93 -23.88 -1.52 -20.52
N ALA A 94 -25.00 -0.92 -20.09
CA ALA A 94 -25.07 0.53 -19.90
C ALA A 94 -24.15 1.03 -18.77
N ALA A 95 -23.70 0.14 -17.87
CA ALA A 95 -22.77 0.49 -16.79
C ALA A 95 -21.32 0.68 -17.25
N GLN A 96 -20.96 0.28 -18.48
CA GLN A 96 -19.56 0.16 -18.90
C GLN A 96 -18.76 1.45 -18.73
N GLU A 97 -19.31 2.59 -19.15
CA GLU A 97 -18.67 3.90 -19.02
C GLU A 97 -18.59 4.33 -17.55
N ALA A 98 -19.67 4.16 -16.79
CA ALA A 98 -19.71 4.49 -15.37
C ALA A 98 -18.68 3.68 -14.56
N VAL A 99 -18.54 2.39 -14.87
CA VAL A 99 -17.54 1.49 -14.26
C VAL A 99 -16.11 1.94 -14.59
N GLN A 100 -15.85 2.40 -15.82
CA GLN A 100 -14.54 2.93 -16.17
C GLN A 100 -14.25 4.22 -15.42
N SER A 101 -15.15 5.20 -15.48
CA SER A 101 -15.00 6.48 -14.80
C SER A 101 -14.81 6.31 -13.30
N PHE A 102 -15.52 5.34 -12.69
CA PHE A 102 -15.31 4.98 -11.29
C PHE A 102 -13.91 4.41 -11.04
N LYS A 103 -13.49 3.40 -11.81
CA LYS A 103 -12.16 2.79 -11.64
C LYS A 103 -11.04 3.80 -11.85
N THR A 104 -11.09 4.60 -12.92
CA THR A 104 -10.05 5.59 -13.24
C THR A 104 -10.04 6.74 -12.22
N GLY A 105 -11.19 7.16 -11.72
CA GLY A 105 -11.28 8.18 -10.68
C GLY A 105 -10.73 7.70 -9.33
N MET A 106 -10.95 6.42 -8.98
CA MET A 106 -10.58 5.88 -7.67
C MET A 106 -9.21 5.20 -7.62
N MET A 107 -8.65 4.79 -8.76
CA MET A 107 -7.39 4.04 -8.78
C MET A 107 -6.24 4.83 -8.14
N GLY A 108 -6.13 6.13 -8.43
CA GLY A 108 -5.07 7.01 -7.92
C GLY A 108 -5.17 7.25 -6.41
N PRO A 109 -6.29 7.79 -5.90
CA PRO A 109 -6.49 8.00 -4.46
C PRO A 109 -6.26 6.73 -3.63
N LEU A 110 -6.84 5.60 -4.04
CA LEU A 110 -6.70 4.37 -3.28
C LEU A 110 -5.33 3.70 -3.45
N ALA A 111 -4.64 3.92 -4.57
CA ALA A 111 -3.25 3.50 -4.71
C ALA A 111 -2.36 4.24 -3.71
N GLY A 112 -2.46 5.57 -3.63
CA GLY A 112 -1.65 6.36 -2.69
C GLY A 112 -1.82 5.91 -1.24
N ILE A 113 -3.06 5.62 -0.84
CA ILE A 113 -3.39 5.16 0.51
C ILE A 113 -2.93 3.73 0.74
N GLY A 114 -3.25 2.83 -0.19
CA GLY A 114 -2.88 1.42 -0.09
C GLY A 114 -1.37 1.26 -0.08
N ASP A 115 -0.63 1.95 -0.95
CA ASP A 115 0.83 1.84 -1.02
C ASP A 115 1.46 2.34 0.26
N THR A 116 0.97 3.45 0.81
CA THR A 116 1.50 4.01 2.06
C THR A 116 1.22 3.11 3.26
N LEU A 117 -0.04 2.70 3.48
CA LEU A 117 -0.44 1.98 4.70
C LEU A 117 -0.12 0.50 4.63
N VAL A 118 -0.45 -0.13 3.51
CA VAL A 118 -0.42 -1.58 3.36
C VAL A 118 0.93 -2.05 2.86
N TRP A 119 1.53 -1.33 1.91
CA TRP A 119 2.76 -1.79 1.26
C TRP A 119 4.03 -1.27 1.92
N VAL A 120 4.05 -0.02 2.34
CA VAL A 120 5.20 0.57 3.03
C VAL A 120 5.07 0.34 4.53
N LEU A 121 3.99 0.82 5.14
CA LEU A 121 3.97 0.98 6.58
C LEU A 121 3.89 -0.35 7.34
N TYR A 122 2.88 -1.17 7.01
CA TYR A 122 2.66 -2.44 7.68
C TYR A 122 3.89 -3.37 7.66
N PRO A 123 4.53 -3.64 6.50
CA PRO A 123 5.72 -4.48 6.45
C PRO A 123 6.91 -3.86 7.18
N THR A 124 7.04 -2.52 7.15
CA THR A 124 8.15 -1.85 7.84
C THR A 124 8.06 -2.01 9.35
N ILE A 125 6.87 -1.80 9.95
CA ILE A 125 6.67 -1.95 11.39
C ILE A 125 6.86 -3.41 11.81
N ILE A 126 6.10 -4.33 11.21
CA ILE A 126 6.11 -5.73 11.63
C ILE A 126 7.44 -6.40 11.29
N GLY A 127 8.03 -6.06 10.14
CA GLY A 127 9.35 -6.52 9.73
C GLY A 127 10.43 -6.02 10.68
N SER A 128 10.37 -4.77 11.15
CA SER A 128 11.31 -4.25 12.15
C SER A 128 11.19 -5.01 13.46
N ILE A 129 9.98 -5.23 13.98
CA ILE A 129 9.75 -6.00 15.21
C ILE A 129 10.28 -7.44 15.04
N ALA A 130 9.94 -8.10 13.93
CA ALA A 130 10.40 -9.45 13.64
C ALA A 130 11.94 -9.53 13.53
N ALA A 131 12.58 -8.52 12.94
CA ALA A 131 14.03 -8.44 12.83
C ALA A 131 14.70 -8.27 14.21
N TYR A 132 14.22 -7.35 15.05
CA TYR A 132 14.77 -7.16 16.41
C TYR A 132 14.64 -8.42 17.26
N MET A 133 13.48 -9.08 17.24
CA MET A 133 13.30 -10.35 17.94
C MET A 133 14.19 -11.45 17.37
N GLY A 134 14.42 -11.45 16.05
CA GLY A 134 15.34 -12.37 15.38
C GLY A 134 16.79 -12.20 15.83
N LEU A 135 17.24 -10.96 16.05
CA LEU A 135 18.58 -10.67 16.61
C LEU A 135 18.75 -11.21 18.02
N GLU A 136 17.66 -11.28 18.80
CA GLU A 136 17.63 -11.88 20.14
C GLU A 136 17.43 -13.42 20.10
N GLY A 137 17.40 -14.04 18.92
CA GLY A 137 17.16 -15.47 18.74
C GLY A 137 15.70 -15.91 18.95
N ASN A 138 14.75 -14.98 18.96
CA ASN A 138 13.33 -15.24 19.19
C ASN A 138 12.53 -15.23 17.87
N PRO A 139 12.00 -16.39 17.42
CA PRO A 139 11.26 -16.49 16.15
C PRO A 139 9.83 -15.94 16.21
N THR A 140 9.34 -15.55 17.39
CA THR A 140 7.93 -15.16 17.61
C THR A 140 7.50 -14.02 16.70
N GLY A 141 8.37 -13.02 16.47
CA GLY A 141 8.05 -11.90 15.59
C GLY A 141 7.80 -12.34 14.14
N ALA A 142 8.59 -13.28 13.61
CA ALA A 142 8.39 -13.83 12.27
C ALA A 142 7.09 -14.67 12.18
N ILE A 143 6.77 -15.44 13.21
CA ILE A 143 5.52 -16.22 13.29
C ILE A 143 4.30 -15.29 13.31
N ILE A 144 4.33 -14.22 14.12
CA ILE A 144 3.27 -13.21 14.17
C ILE A 144 3.12 -12.56 12.79
N TRP A 145 4.22 -12.22 12.12
CA TRP A 145 4.16 -11.63 10.79
C TRP A 145 3.48 -12.56 9.78
N LEU A 146 3.81 -13.85 9.79
CA LEU A 146 3.16 -14.84 8.93
C LEU A 146 1.67 -14.96 9.21
N LEU A 147 1.27 -15.05 10.49
CA LEU A 147 -0.14 -15.14 10.90
C LEU A 147 -0.93 -13.89 10.47
N LEU A 148 -0.36 -12.70 10.65
CA LEU A 148 -0.98 -11.45 10.21
C LEU A 148 -1.19 -11.44 8.68
N ASN A 149 -0.22 -11.91 7.89
CA ASN A 149 -0.39 -12.01 6.44
C ASN A 149 -1.52 -12.97 6.05
N ILE A 150 -1.67 -14.11 6.74
CA ILE A 150 -2.78 -15.04 6.52
C ILE A 150 -4.12 -14.40 6.87
N ILE A 151 -4.21 -13.72 8.03
CA ILE A 151 -5.42 -13.00 8.44
C ILE A 151 -5.78 -11.94 7.40
N PHE A 152 -4.80 -11.18 6.93
CA PHE A 152 -5.02 -10.15 5.93
C PHE A 152 -5.43 -10.71 4.58
N LEU A 153 -4.88 -11.86 4.17
CA LEU A 153 -5.33 -12.57 2.97
C LEU A 153 -6.84 -12.87 3.06
N LEU A 154 -7.31 -13.37 4.20
CA LEU A 154 -8.74 -13.62 4.42
C LEU A 154 -9.56 -12.32 4.43
N PHE A 155 -9.03 -11.26 5.03
CA PHE A 155 -9.69 -9.96 5.09
C PHE A 155 -9.85 -9.31 3.71
N ARG A 156 -8.92 -9.51 2.78
CA ARG A 156 -9.02 -8.98 1.41
C ARG A 156 -10.24 -9.50 0.64
N VAL A 157 -10.65 -10.75 0.87
CA VAL A 157 -11.89 -11.29 0.28
C VAL A 157 -13.12 -10.52 0.81
N LYS A 158 -13.10 -10.15 2.09
CA LYS A 158 -14.14 -9.32 2.71
C LYS A 158 -14.18 -7.91 2.10
N LEU A 159 -13.03 -7.33 1.73
CA LEU A 159 -12.97 -6.04 1.04
C LEU A 159 -13.71 -6.06 -0.31
N PHE A 160 -13.62 -7.16 -1.06
CA PHE A 160 -14.39 -7.32 -2.30
C PHE A 160 -15.89 -7.32 -2.01
N LYS A 161 -16.32 -8.09 -1.00
CA LYS A 161 -17.72 -8.14 -0.58
C LYS A 161 -18.23 -6.77 -0.10
N ILE A 162 -17.41 -6.01 0.64
CA ILE A 162 -17.74 -4.64 1.05
C ILE A 162 -17.93 -3.75 -0.17
N GLY A 163 -17.02 -3.85 -1.16
CA GLY A 163 -17.13 -3.16 -2.44
C GLY A 163 -18.46 -3.45 -3.13
N TYR A 164 -18.78 -4.73 -3.28
CA TYR A 164 -20.01 -5.20 -3.90
C TYR A 164 -21.27 -4.73 -3.18
N GLN A 165 -21.34 -4.91 -1.85
CA GLN A 165 -22.50 -4.50 -1.05
C GLN A 165 -22.71 -2.97 -1.03
N SER A 166 -21.62 -2.22 -1.11
CA SER A 166 -21.69 -0.76 -1.13
C SER A 166 -22.06 -0.24 -2.52
N GLY A 167 -21.70 -0.96 -3.60
CA GLY A 167 -22.03 -0.61 -4.98
C GLY A 167 -21.77 0.87 -5.29
N ILE A 168 -22.80 1.56 -5.80
CA ILE A 168 -22.72 3.01 -6.08
C ILE A 168 -22.74 3.88 -4.82
N LYS A 169 -23.19 3.36 -3.66
CA LYS A 169 -23.10 4.12 -2.41
C LYS A 169 -21.65 4.39 -2.01
N LEU A 170 -20.71 3.53 -2.41
CA LEU A 170 -19.28 3.82 -2.27
C LEU A 170 -18.89 5.03 -3.11
N VAL A 171 -19.38 5.13 -4.35
CA VAL A 171 -19.13 6.26 -5.26
C VAL A 171 -19.68 7.57 -4.71
N THR A 172 -20.92 7.56 -4.20
CA THR A 172 -21.55 8.77 -3.65
C THR A 172 -21.00 9.16 -2.28
N ALA A 173 -20.76 8.20 -1.38
CA ALA A 173 -20.21 8.48 -0.05
C ALA A 173 -18.72 8.85 -0.08
N LEU A 174 -17.94 8.27 -0.99
CA LEU A 174 -16.55 8.68 -1.20
C LEU A 174 -16.47 9.97 -2.00
N GLY A 175 -17.35 10.24 -2.95
CA GLY A 175 -17.30 11.47 -3.76
C GLY A 175 -17.19 12.75 -2.91
N ASP A 176 -18.11 12.91 -1.96
CA ASP A 176 -18.16 14.10 -1.09
C ASP A 176 -17.06 14.13 -0.03
N ARG A 177 -16.44 12.98 0.27
CA ARG A 177 -15.45 12.81 1.35
C ARG A 177 -14.07 12.42 0.86
N LEU A 178 -13.85 12.39 -0.46
CA LEU A 178 -12.62 11.86 -1.04
C LEU A 178 -11.43 12.71 -0.61
N SER A 179 -11.59 14.03 -0.63
CA SER A 179 -10.58 14.99 -0.17
C SER A 179 -10.21 14.73 1.29
N VAL A 180 -11.19 14.70 2.18
CA VAL A 180 -11.01 14.43 3.62
C VAL A 180 -10.36 13.06 3.85
N PHE A 181 -10.77 12.05 3.09
CA PHE A 181 -10.21 10.71 3.18
C PHE A 181 -8.75 10.66 2.71
N THR A 182 -8.43 11.29 1.57
CA THR A 182 -7.06 11.38 1.06
C THR A 182 -6.16 12.21 1.98
N GLU A 183 -6.69 13.27 2.57
CA GLU A 183 -5.97 14.12 3.53
C GLU A 183 -5.70 13.36 4.82
N ALA A 184 -6.71 12.71 5.40
CA ALA A 184 -6.55 11.87 6.59
C ALA A 184 -5.53 10.75 6.38
N ALA A 185 -5.55 10.10 5.22
CA ALA A 185 -4.59 9.06 4.89
C ALA A 185 -3.18 9.61 4.65
N SER A 186 -3.05 10.80 4.06
CA SER A 186 -1.76 11.48 3.88
C SER A 186 -1.15 11.89 5.22
N ILE A 187 -1.96 12.46 6.13
CA ILE A 187 -1.54 12.80 7.50
C ILE A 187 -1.05 11.54 8.21
N MET A 188 -1.85 10.47 8.19
CA MET A 188 -1.46 9.19 8.77
C MET A 188 -0.13 8.69 8.20
N GLY A 189 0.03 8.71 6.87
CA GLY A 189 1.26 8.29 6.20
C GLY A 189 2.49 9.09 6.65
N LEU A 190 2.40 10.42 6.63
CA LEU A 190 3.49 11.31 7.01
C LEU A 190 3.85 11.17 8.49
N THR A 191 2.86 11.07 9.38
CA THR A 191 3.11 10.86 10.81
C THR A 191 3.91 9.59 11.05
N VAL A 192 3.55 8.49 10.38
CA VAL A 192 4.23 7.23 10.66
C VAL A 192 5.61 7.15 10.00
N ILE A 193 5.79 7.73 8.81
CA ILE A 193 7.14 7.89 8.22
C ILE A 193 8.04 8.70 9.18
N GLY A 194 7.52 9.78 9.77
CA GLY A 194 8.24 10.57 10.76
C GLY A 194 8.67 9.74 11.99
N ALA A 195 7.77 8.90 12.51
CA ALA A 195 8.09 8.01 13.63
C ALA A 195 9.14 6.94 13.27
N LEU A 196 9.11 6.42 12.04
CA LEU A 196 10.07 5.41 11.56
C LEU A 196 11.49 5.97 11.47
N VAL A 197 11.65 7.22 11.04
CA VAL A 197 12.97 7.88 10.97
C VAL A 197 13.66 7.88 12.34
N ALA A 198 12.94 8.23 13.41
CA ALA A 198 13.52 8.28 14.76
C ALA A 198 13.71 6.89 15.39
N SER A 199 12.84 5.93 15.08
CA SER A 199 12.86 4.61 15.74
C SER A 199 13.82 3.62 15.08
N VAL A 200 13.92 3.64 13.74
CA VAL A 200 14.65 2.62 12.97
C VAL A 200 16.07 3.05 12.60
N ILE A 201 16.28 4.33 12.26
CA ILE A 201 17.60 4.81 11.84
C ILE A 201 18.45 5.11 13.08
N LYS A 202 19.53 4.35 13.27
CA LYS A 202 20.49 4.55 14.36
C LYS A 202 21.78 5.15 13.82
N ILE A 203 22.15 6.33 14.33
CA ILE A 203 23.42 6.99 14.06
C ILE A 203 24.05 7.30 15.41
N ASN A 204 25.13 6.58 15.75
CA ASN A 204 25.86 6.74 17.00
C ASN A 204 27.16 7.53 16.74
N VAL A 205 27.29 8.72 17.33
CA VAL A 205 28.50 9.54 17.22
C VAL A 205 29.47 9.18 18.35
N ALA A 206 30.70 8.80 17.99
CA ALA A 206 31.69 8.25 18.94
C ALA A 206 32.50 9.29 19.76
N PRO A 207 32.77 10.53 19.28
CA PRO A 207 33.56 11.51 20.04
C PRO A 207 33.02 11.81 21.45
N VAL A 208 33.85 11.49 22.45
CA VAL A 208 33.67 11.89 23.85
C VAL A 208 34.80 12.84 24.22
N PHE A 209 34.47 14.11 24.45
CA PHE A 209 35.44 15.12 24.89
C PHE A 209 35.68 14.94 26.39
N LYS A 210 36.93 14.69 26.81
CA LYS A 210 37.29 14.58 28.23
C LYS A 210 38.04 15.83 28.70
N THR A 211 37.55 16.47 29.76
CA THR A 211 38.25 17.53 30.49
C THR A 211 38.27 17.15 31.98
N GLY A 212 39.45 16.78 32.50
CA GLY A 212 39.57 16.26 33.86
C GLY A 212 38.81 14.94 34.05
N GLU A 213 38.00 14.84 35.10
CA GLU A 213 37.10 13.70 35.37
C GLU A 213 35.78 13.77 34.57
N VAL A 214 35.50 14.90 33.90
CA VAL A 214 34.24 15.10 33.19
C VAL A 214 34.35 14.63 31.75
N SER A 215 33.60 13.58 31.41
CA SER A 215 33.42 13.11 30.03
C SER A 215 32.15 13.71 29.41
N LEU A 216 32.30 14.38 28.29
CA LEU A 216 31.24 15.05 27.54
C LEU A 216 31.02 14.31 26.22
N SER A 217 30.02 13.42 26.22
CA SER A 217 29.63 12.65 25.02
C SER A 217 28.88 13.57 24.06
N LEU A 218 29.42 13.79 22.85
CA LEU A 218 28.81 14.71 21.89
C LEU A 218 27.38 14.30 21.51
N GLN A 219 27.11 12.99 21.43
CA GLN A 219 25.79 12.45 21.15
C GLN A 219 24.79 12.78 22.27
N THR A 220 25.06 12.33 23.49
CA THR A 220 24.08 12.39 24.59
C THR A 220 24.02 13.74 25.28
N GLU A 221 25.15 14.44 25.40
CA GLU A 221 25.24 15.68 26.17
C GLU A 221 24.97 16.95 25.35
N VAL A 222 25.04 16.87 24.02
CA VAL A 222 24.84 18.02 23.13
C VAL A 222 23.71 17.75 22.14
N LEU A 223 23.85 16.75 21.27
CA LEU A 223 22.90 16.53 20.17
C LEU A 223 21.51 16.08 20.67
N ASP A 224 21.47 15.09 21.56
CA ASP A 224 20.20 14.56 22.07
C ASP A 224 19.46 15.55 22.97
N LYS A 225 20.16 16.49 23.62
CA LYS A 225 19.52 17.59 24.40
C LYS A 225 18.88 18.65 23.51
N ILE A 226 19.41 18.89 22.31
CA ILE A 226 18.80 19.80 21.34
C ILE A 226 17.56 19.13 20.73
N MET A 227 17.74 17.92 20.18
CA MET A 227 16.65 17.12 19.65
C MET A 227 17.08 15.64 19.53
N PRO A 228 16.39 14.70 20.20
CA PRO A 228 16.64 13.28 20.01
C PRO A 228 16.47 12.89 18.53
N SER A 229 17.38 12.07 18.02
CA SER A 229 17.37 11.63 16.60
C SER A 229 17.52 12.77 15.56
N LEU A 230 18.19 13.88 15.92
CA LEU A 230 18.51 14.96 14.98
C LEU A 230 19.32 14.49 13.76
N LEU A 231 20.35 13.67 13.97
CA LEU A 231 21.18 13.15 12.88
C LEU A 231 20.39 12.23 11.92
N PRO A 232 19.60 11.25 12.41
CA PRO A 232 18.66 10.52 11.56
C PRO A 232 17.74 11.42 10.72
N ALA A 233 17.17 12.48 11.31
CA ALA A 233 16.31 13.41 10.60
C ALA A 233 17.06 14.19 9.51
N LEU A 234 18.24 14.71 9.83
CA LEU A 234 19.09 15.43 8.87
C LEU A 234 19.55 14.52 7.72
N LEU A 235 19.99 13.30 8.02
CA LEU A 235 20.36 12.34 6.98
C LEU A 235 19.17 12.03 6.07
N THR A 236 17.99 11.82 6.65
CA THR A 236 16.76 11.59 5.88
C THR A 236 16.45 12.76 4.95
N LEU A 237 16.58 14.00 5.41
CA LEU A 237 16.38 15.20 4.57
C LEU A 237 17.41 15.29 3.44
N VAL A 238 18.67 14.97 3.71
CA VAL A 238 19.73 14.95 2.68
C VAL A 238 19.42 13.89 1.63
N VAL A 239 19.10 12.66 2.04
CA VAL A 239 18.75 11.56 1.13
C VAL A 239 17.50 11.89 0.32
N TYR A 240 16.47 12.44 0.96
CA TYR A 240 15.27 12.91 0.27
C TYR A 240 15.60 13.93 -0.82
N LYS A 241 16.43 14.94 -0.52
CA LYS A 241 16.88 15.93 -1.51
C LYS A 241 17.68 15.32 -2.66
N LEU A 242 18.54 14.34 -2.37
CA LEU A 242 19.30 13.62 -3.41
C LEU A 242 18.37 12.85 -4.35
N ILE A 243 17.37 12.14 -3.81
CA ILE A 243 16.36 11.43 -4.61
C ILE A 243 15.53 12.43 -5.43
N ALA A 244 15.05 13.50 -4.79
CA ALA A 244 14.24 14.54 -5.43
C ALA A 244 15.00 15.26 -6.56
N SER A 245 16.33 15.34 -6.49
CA SER A 245 17.15 15.91 -7.55
C SER A 245 17.10 15.13 -8.87
N LYS A 246 16.70 13.84 -8.83
CA LYS A 246 16.70 12.89 -9.95
C LYS A 246 18.06 12.71 -10.66
N LYS A 247 19.16 13.23 -10.12
CA LYS A 247 20.51 13.14 -10.68
C LYS A 247 21.23 11.85 -10.32
N MET A 248 20.81 11.21 -9.22
CA MET A 248 21.41 9.98 -8.70
C MET A 248 20.35 8.89 -8.62
N SER A 249 20.74 7.67 -8.98
CA SER A 249 19.92 6.49 -8.72
C SER A 249 19.91 6.14 -7.23
N VAL A 250 18.84 5.48 -6.77
CA VAL A 250 18.71 4.99 -5.39
C VAL A 250 19.89 4.07 -5.01
N ILE A 251 20.33 3.23 -5.95
CA ILE A 251 21.48 2.32 -5.76
C ILE A 251 22.76 3.11 -5.47
N GLN A 252 23.04 4.17 -6.23
CA GLN A 252 24.21 5.01 -6.00
C GLN A 252 24.17 5.71 -4.64
N ILE A 253 22.99 6.16 -4.19
CA ILE A 253 22.83 6.76 -2.87
C ILE A 253 23.10 5.74 -1.77
N ILE A 254 22.58 4.51 -1.90
CA ILE A 254 22.84 3.42 -0.94
C ILE A 254 24.34 3.14 -0.82
N PHE A 255 25.04 2.93 -1.94
CA PHE A 255 26.48 2.70 -1.92
C PHE A 255 27.25 3.92 -1.37
N GLY A 256 26.82 5.14 -1.69
CA GLY A 256 27.40 6.36 -1.15
C GLY A 256 27.31 6.42 0.38
N ILE A 257 26.16 6.07 0.95
CA ILE A 257 25.98 6.02 2.40
C ILE A 257 26.87 4.94 3.02
N ILE A 258 26.93 3.74 2.43
CA ILE A 258 27.79 2.66 2.92
C ILE A 258 29.26 3.09 2.98
N VAL A 259 29.78 3.65 1.88
CA VAL A 259 31.17 4.13 1.80
C VAL A 259 31.41 5.25 2.82
N LEU A 260 30.50 6.21 2.92
CA LEU A 260 30.59 7.30 3.90
C LEU A 260 30.60 6.77 5.34
N SER A 261 29.73 5.81 5.68
CA SER A 261 29.68 5.18 7.01
C SER A 261 30.99 4.47 7.36
N ILE A 262 31.59 3.75 6.41
CA ILE A 262 32.90 3.09 6.61
C ILE A 262 33.99 4.13 6.88
N ILE A 263 34.05 5.20 6.07
CA ILE A 263 35.04 6.27 6.23
C ILE A 263 34.89 6.96 7.59
N LEU A 264 33.67 7.35 7.96
CA LEU A 264 33.41 8.02 9.23
C LEU A 264 33.66 7.10 10.44
N SER A 265 33.43 5.79 10.30
CA SER A 265 33.77 4.82 11.34
C SER A 265 35.29 4.64 11.48
N TYR A 266 36.02 4.58 10.36
CA TYR A 266 37.49 4.51 10.35
C TYR A 266 38.14 5.70 11.07
N PHE A 267 37.60 6.91 10.88
CA PHE A 267 38.05 8.11 11.59
C PHE A 267 37.51 8.25 13.02
N GLY A 268 36.76 7.27 13.52
CA GLY A 268 36.19 7.29 14.87
C GLY A 268 35.13 8.38 15.09
N ILE A 269 34.48 8.85 14.03
CA ILE A 269 33.37 9.81 14.10
C ILE A 269 32.07 9.05 14.39
N LEU A 270 31.86 7.90 13.72
CA LEU A 270 30.73 7.01 13.96
C LEU A 270 31.16 5.75 14.71
N LYS A 271 30.29 5.29 15.61
CA LYS A 271 30.43 4.03 16.32
C LYS A 271 29.42 3.02 15.79
N ALA A 272 29.83 1.74 15.73
CA ALA A 272 28.92 0.61 15.51
C ALA A 272 27.91 0.49 16.66
#